data_AF-A0A5J4YB01-F1
#
_entry.id   AF-A0A5J4YB01-F1
#
_cell.length_a   1.000
_cell.length_b   1.000
_cell.length_c   1.000
_cell.angle_alpha   90.00
_cell.angle_beta   90.00
_cell.angle_gamma   90.00
#
_symmetry.space_group_name_H-M   'P 1'
#
loop_
_entity.id
_entity.type
_entity.pdbx_description
1 polymer ?
#
loop_
_entity_poly.entity_id
_entity_poly.type
_entity_poly.pdbx_seq_one_letter_code
_entity_poly.pdbx_strand_id
1 'polypeptide(L)'
;MAPGEEQDFDPTKDATVKLLRHITEKGFQLGSCIGSFIVVPVIAYRGRASNCPTVPKMLRGLSRSAVYTTIAAGLLGLGMVYGTPLTPEGIQDRVYRLHYNEGQNRTDTFCRAGAVAGAAAAAAKFGAGRTALNAGAAFGASLAVLAHVASYEDLSELKPVNGFVKGCAAPPQLNKPSTANAPVTKPTANAEASAKPMQQLQTAAAVTPLQFELNSRAIKLANNPLKSLAGLQEAAAAVLDEPAELRWLDLSQCKLTNIQDELTRFPKLQMLYLHANQITKLSDVKKLGKLSGLQKLTLHGNPIAELPHYKLQVLSCMPTLRELDFVAVSKLDRDTVSVWTKAQRGGRKA
;
A
#
# COMPACT_ATOMS: atom_id res chain seq x y z
N MET A 1 -18.51 -15.76 26.01
CA MET A 1 -18.71 -15.46 24.58
C MET A 1 -17.60 -16.20 23.85
N ALA A 2 -17.95 -17.21 23.05
CA ALA A 2 -16.99 -18.09 22.38
C ALA A 2 -16.09 -17.29 21.40
N PRO A 3 -14.85 -17.75 21.14
CA PRO A 3 -13.99 -17.10 20.14
C PRO A 3 -14.66 -17.27 18.77
N GLY A 4 -15.18 -16.16 18.26
CA GLY A 4 -16.01 -16.11 17.07
C GLY A 4 -15.26 -16.56 15.83
N GLU A 5 -15.97 -17.31 15.00
CA GLU A 5 -15.61 -17.62 13.63
C GLU A 5 -15.11 -16.35 12.92
N GLU A 6 -13.94 -16.41 12.33
CA GLU A 6 -13.39 -15.36 11.48
C GLU A 6 -14.30 -15.27 10.25
N GLN A 7 -15.20 -14.28 10.28
CA GLN A 7 -16.20 -14.08 9.24
C GLN A 7 -15.46 -13.65 7.98
N ASP A 8 -15.36 -14.53 6.98
CA ASP A 8 -14.65 -14.27 5.72
C ASP A 8 -15.08 -12.91 5.14
N PHE A 9 -14.08 -12.04 4.94
CA PHE A 9 -14.33 -10.69 4.44
C PHE A 9 -14.81 -10.74 2.99
N ASP A 10 -16.09 -10.38 2.81
CA ASP A 10 -16.69 -10.26 1.48
C ASP A 10 -16.57 -8.80 0.96
N PRO A 11 -15.71 -8.55 -0.05
CA PRO A 11 -15.53 -7.21 -0.62
C PRO A 11 -16.72 -6.78 -1.49
N THR A 12 -17.59 -7.70 -1.91
CA THR A 12 -18.72 -7.42 -2.79
C THR A 12 -19.91 -6.84 -2.03
N LYS A 13 -20.09 -7.26 -0.77
CA LYS A 13 -21.16 -6.75 0.11
C LYS A 13 -20.89 -5.32 0.55
N ASP A 14 -21.87 -4.46 0.28
CA ASP A 14 -21.90 -3.05 0.70
C ASP A 14 -20.66 -2.23 0.31
N ALA A 15 -19.99 -2.61 -0.79
CA ALA A 15 -18.74 -2.00 -1.23
C ALA A 15 -18.85 -0.47 -1.36
N THR A 16 -19.94 0.01 -1.97
CA THR A 16 -20.24 1.43 -2.12
C THR A 16 -20.43 2.13 -0.78
N VAL A 17 -21.13 1.50 0.17
CA VAL A 17 -21.39 2.07 1.50
C VAL A 17 -20.09 2.12 2.32
N LYS A 18 -19.28 1.07 2.26
CA LYS A 18 -17.95 1.01 2.92
C LYS A 18 -17.03 2.10 2.38
N LEU A 19 -16.98 2.28 1.05
CA LEU A 19 -16.18 3.32 0.42
C LEU A 19 -16.69 4.73 0.79
N LEU A 20 -18.01 4.95 0.72
CA LEU A 20 -18.60 6.26 1.05
C LEU A 20 -18.36 6.61 2.52
N ARG A 21 -18.53 5.65 3.44
CA ARG A 21 -18.21 5.81 4.86
C ARG A 21 -16.76 6.26 5.04
N HIS A 22 -15.82 5.56 4.41
CA HIS A 22 -14.41 5.91 4.48
C HIS A 22 -14.13 7.35 4.00
N ILE A 23 -14.67 7.73 2.84
CA ILE A 23 -14.49 9.10 2.30
C ILE A 23 -15.07 10.15 3.25
N THR A 24 -16.25 9.90 3.83
CA THR A 24 -16.86 10.82 4.80
C THR A 24 -16.06 10.94 6.08
N GLU A 25 -15.46 9.85 6.56
CA GLU A 25 -14.58 9.85 7.74
C GLU A 25 -13.30 10.66 7.51
N LYS A 26 -12.72 10.57 6.30
CA LYS A 26 -11.58 11.40 5.91
C LYS A 26 -11.95 12.86 5.76
N GLY A 27 -13.15 13.16 5.23
CA GLY A 27 -13.71 14.51 5.23
C GLY A 27 -13.83 15.09 6.63
N PHE A 28 -14.36 14.32 7.58
CA PHE A 28 -14.49 14.73 8.98
C PHE A 28 -13.13 14.95 9.66
N GLN A 29 -12.16 14.06 9.45
CA GLN A 29 -10.79 14.20 9.97
C GLN A 29 -10.14 15.49 9.48
N LEU A 30 -10.19 15.74 8.17
CA LEU A 30 -9.62 16.94 7.56
C LEU A 30 -10.29 18.21 8.09
N GLY A 31 -11.63 18.22 8.16
CA GLY A 31 -12.41 19.32 8.72
C GLY A 31 -12.07 19.63 10.16
N SER A 32 -11.90 18.58 10.96
CA SER A 32 -11.52 18.69 12.37
C SER A 32 -10.15 19.33 12.52
N CYS A 33 -9.16 18.92 11.72
CA CYS A 33 -7.81 19.50 11.75
C CYS A 33 -7.82 20.97 11.30
N ILE A 34 -8.47 21.30 10.18
CA ILE A 34 -8.60 22.68 9.69
C ILE A 34 -9.29 23.56 10.74
N GLY A 35 -10.36 23.06 11.35
CA GLY A 35 -11.08 23.74 12.41
C GLY A 35 -10.20 24.06 13.61
N SER A 36 -9.52 23.03 14.15
CA SER A 36 -8.72 23.14 15.37
C SER A 36 -7.46 23.98 15.19
N PHE A 37 -6.76 23.86 14.06
CA PHE A 37 -5.44 24.48 13.88
C PHE A 37 -5.46 25.79 13.08
N ILE A 38 -6.52 26.05 12.30
CA ILE A 38 -6.60 27.26 11.46
C ILE A 38 -7.74 28.15 11.92
N VAL A 39 -8.98 27.63 11.91
CA VAL A 39 -10.18 28.45 12.14
C VAL A 39 -10.23 28.98 13.58
N VAL A 40 -9.99 28.10 14.56
CA VAL A 40 -10.05 28.45 15.99
C VAL A 40 -8.98 29.49 16.37
N PRO A 41 -7.68 29.34 16.01
CA PRO A 41 -6.66 30.37 16.26
C PRO A 41 -6.95 31.72 15.59
N VAL A 42 -7.45 31.72 14.35
CA VAL A 42 -7.79 32.96 13.64
C VAL A 42 -8.92 33.72 14.34
N ILE A 43 -9.96 33.00 14.80
CA ILE A 43 -11.07 33.61 15.56
C ILE A 43 -10.58 34.13 16.91
N ALA A 44 -9.72 33.38 17.61
CA ALA A 44 -9.15 33.79 18.89
C ALA A 44 -8.32 35.06 18.75
N TYR A 45 -7.47 35.15 17.72
CA TYR A 45 -6.65 36.31 17.42
C TYR A 45 -7.49 37.57 17.14
N ARG A 46 -8.51 37.45 16.26
CA ARG A 46 -9.42 38.56 15.94
C ARG A 46 -10.29 38.98 17.13
N GLY A 47 -10.69 38.04 17.96
CA GLY A 47 -11.48 38.32 19.16
C GLY A 47 -10.71 39.07 20.23
N ARG A 48 -9.41 38.79 20.38
CA ARG A 48 -8.51 39.52 21.28
C ARG A 48 -8.39 41.00 20.89
N ALA A 49 -8.40 41.30 19.60
CA ALA A 49 -8.39 42.68 19.10
C ALA A 49 -9.70 43.45 19.33
N SER A 50 -10.81 42.76 19.65
CA SER A 50 -12.17 43.34 19.69
C SER A 50 -12.90 43.17 21.03
N ASN A 51 -12.24 42.66 22.09
CA ASN A 51 -12.80 42.42 23.43
C ASN A 51 -14.18 41.73 23.46
N CYS A 52 -14.46 40.85 22.48
CA CYS A 52 -15.73 40.13 22.35
C CYS A 52 -15.65 38.70 22.91
N PRO A 53 -16.79 38.10 23.35
CA PRO A 53 -16.82 36.70 23.78
C PRO A 53 -16.46 35.75 22.61
N THR A 54 -15.28 35.14 22.71
CA THR A 54 -14.64 34.35 21.66
C THR A 54 -15.03 32.88 21.68
N VAL A 55 -15.30 32.31 22.85
CA VAL A 55 -15.56 30.87 23.03
C VAL A 55 -16.76 30.37 22.19
N PRO A 56 -17.93 31.03 22.18
CA PRO A 56 -19.06 30.58 21.36
C PRO A 56 -18.83 30.76 19.85
N LYS A 57 -17.97 31.71 19.45
CA LYS A 57 -17.57 31.91 18.04
C LYS A 57 -16.60 30.81 17.60
N MET A 58 -15.66 30.43 18.46
CA MET A 58 -14.71 29.34 18.22
C MET A 58 -15.42 27.99 18.12
N LEU A 59 -16.34 27.67 19.05
CA LEU A 59 -17.15 26.45 19.00
C LEU A 59 -17.96 26.36 17.70
N ARG A 60 -18.61 27.46 17.28
CA ARG A 60 -19.34 27.50 16.00
C ARG A 60 -18.42 27.35 14.79
N GLY A 61 -17.26 28.00 14.79
CA GLY A 61 -16.27 27.89 13.71
C GLY A 61 -15.78 26.46 13.55
N LEU A 62 -15.42 25.82 14.66
CA LEU A 62 -14.96 24.43 14.69
C LEU A 62 -16.07 23.47 14.23
N SER A 63 -17.27 23.60 14.79
CA SER A 63 -18.44 22.80 14.40
C SER A 63 -18.73 22.89 12.90
N ARG A 64 -18.73 24.11 12.33
CA ARG A 64 -19.00 24.32 10.91
C ARG A 64 -17.92 23.75 10.01
N SER A 65 -16.65 23.90 10.37
CA SER A 65 -15.53 23.38 9.58
C SER A 65 -15.60 21.86 9.41
N ALA A 66 -15.92 21.12 10.47
CA ALA A 66 -16.10 19.67 10.41
C ALA A 66 -17.34 19.27 9.60
N VAL A 67 -18.47 19.96 9.78
CA VAL A 67 -19.72 19.66 9.05
C VAL A 67 -19.57 19.92 7.55
N TYR A 68 -19.07 21.09 7.15
CA TYR A 68 -18.98 21.48 5.74
C TYR A 68 -18.01 20.59 4.94
N THR A 69 -16.87 20.25 5.52
CA THR A 69 -15.90 19.36 4.88
C THR A 69 -16.41 17.92 4.78
N THR A 70 -17.13 17.42 5.79
CA THR A 70 -17.77 16.10 5.74
C THR A 70 -18.84 16.04 4.64
N ILE A 71 -19.69 17.08 4.53
CA ILE A 71 -20.71 17.18 3.48
C ILE A 71 -20.04 17.25 2.09
N ALA A 72 -19.03 18.11 1.93
CA ALA A 72 -18.31 18.25 0.67
C ALA A 72 -17.62 16.94 0.25
N ALA A 73 -16.98 16.24 1.19
CA ALA A 73 -16.35 14.94 0.93
C ALA A 73 -17.39 13.88 0.54
N GLY A 74 -18.55 13.84 1.20
CA GLY A 74 -19.66 12.94 0.84
C GLY A 74 -20.17 13.20 -0.58
N LEU A 75 -20.39 14.48 -0.95
CA LEU A 75 -20.82 14.86 -2.29
C LEU A 75 -19.78 14.50 -3.35
N LEU A 76 -18.50 14.75 -3.09
CA LEU A 76 -17.41 14.34 -3.99
C LEU A 76 -17.32 12.82 -4.12
N GLY A 77 -17.50 12.08 -3.02
CA GLY A 77 -17.52 10.62 -3.02
C GLY A 77 -18.67 10.06 -3.86
N LEU A 78 -19.88 10.62 -3.71
CA LEU A 78 -21.02 10.28 -4.56
C LEU A 78 -20.75 10.63 -6.02
N GLY A 79 -20.18 11.81 -6.30
CA GLY A 79 -19.78 12.21 -7.65
C GLY A 79 -18.76 11.27 -8.28
N MET A 80 -17.82 10.73 -7.50
CA MET A 80 -16.87 9.73 -8.00
C MET A 80 -17.54 8.39 -8.29
N VAL A 81 -18.45 7.94 -7.42
CA VAL A 81 -19.17 6.67 -7.58
C VAL A 81 -20.14 6.71 -8.76
N TYR A 82 -20.86 7.82 -8.94
CA TYR A 82 -21.95 7.92 -9.92
C TYR A 82 -21.60 8.74 -11.18
N GLY A 83 -20.55 9.55 -11.15
CA GLY A 83 -20.18 10.48 -12.23
C GLY A 83 -18.95 10.06 -13.05
N THR A 84 -18.20 9.04 -12.62
CA THR A 84 -17.12 8.44 -13.41
C THR A 84 -17.43 6.96 -13.65
N PRO A 85 -16.96 6.33 -14.74
CA PRO A 85 -17.15 4.91 -14.97
C PRO A 85 -16.20 4.10 -14.05
N LEU A 86 -16.38 4.23 -12.74
CA LEU A 86 -15.79 3.28 -11.80
C LEU A 86 -16.56 1.98 -11.98
N THR A 87 -15.90 0.98 -12.56
CA THR A 87 -16.50 -0.34 -12.66
C THR A 87 -16.73 -0.91 -11.26
N PRO A 88 -17.74 -1.78 -11.06
CA PRO A 88 -17.97 -2.43 -9.77
C PRO A 88 -16.72 -3.12 -9.21
N GLU A 89 -15.85 -3.67 -10.07
CA GLU A 89 -14.58 -4.26 -9.63
C GLU A 89 -13.61 -3.22 -9.07
N GLY A 90 -13.57 -2.01 -9.64
CA GLY A 90 -12.72 -0.92 -9.15
C GLY A 90 -13.13 -0.42 -7.77
N ILE A 91 -14.42 -0.49 -7.42
CA ILE A 91 -14.91 -0.19 -6.06
C ILE A 91 -14.50 -1.30 -5.11
N GLN A 92 -14.64 -2.57 -5.52
CA GLN A 92 -14.26 -3.73 -4.72
C GLN A 92 -12.75 -3.75 -4.41
N ASP A 93 -11.89 -3.47 -5.38
CA ASP A 93 -10.43 -3.40 -5.19
C ASP A 93 -10.03 -2.26 -4.22
N ARG A 94 -10.70 -1.11 -4.28
CA ARG A 94 -10.51 -0.03 -3.30
C ARG A 94 -10.96 -0.46 -1.90
N VAL A 95 -12.11 -1.11 -1.78
CA VAL A 95 -12.64 -1.61 -0.50
C VAL A 95 -11.74 -2.69 0.10
N TYR A 96 -11.18 -3.56 -0.74
CA TYR A 96 -10.19 -4.54 -0.35
C TYR A 96 -8.93 -3.88 0.22
N ARG A 97 -8.34 -2.93 -0.51
CA ARG A 97 -7.16 -2.16 -0.05
C ARG A 97 -7.43 -1.36 1.24
N LEU A 98 -8.64 -0.83 1.39
CA LEU A 98 -9.06 -0.14 2.60
C LEU A 98 -9.15 -1.09 3.81
N HIS A 99 -9.67 -2.30 3.61
CA HIS A 99 -9.82 -3.26 4.69
C HIS A 99 -8.48 -3.69 5.29
N TYR A 100 -7.49 -3.98 4.45
CA TYR A 100 -6.17 -4.46 4.87
C TYR A 100 -5.16 -3.34 5.22
N ASN A 101 -5.56 -2.08 5.19
CA ASN A 101 -4.67 -0.98 5.59
C ASN A 101 -4.70 -0.76 7.11
N GLU A 102 -3.93 -1.54 7.85
CA GLU A 102 -3.88 -1.50 9.32
C GLU A 102 -3.53 -0.12 9.90
N GLY A 103 -2.58 0.59 9.29
CA GLY A 103 -2.17 1.93 9.76
C GLY A 103 -3.32 2.95 9.64
N GLN A 104 -4.10 2.84 8.57
CA GLN A 104 -5.26 3.70 8.36
C GLN A 104 -6.42 3.33 9.30
N ASN A 105 -6.72 2.04 9.46
CA ASN A 105 -7.74 1.56 10.38
C ASN A 105 -7.45 1.96 11.83
N ARG A 106 -6.17 1.93 12.22
CA ARG A 106 -5.72 2.42 13.53
C ARG A 106 -5.99 3.91 13.68
N THR A 107 -5.56 4.73 12.71
CA THR A 107 -5.82 6.18 12.71
C THR A 107 -7.32 6.50 12.82
N ASP A 108 -8.15 5.77 12.06
CA ASP A 108 -9.61 5.97 12.06
C ASP A 108 -10.24 5.59 13.41
N THR A 109 -9.73 4.52 14.06
CA THR A 109 -10.15 4.11 15.40
C THR A 109 -9.79 5.16 16.45
N PHE A 110 -8.55 5.67 16.43
CA PHE A 110 -8.13 6.75 17.33
C PHE A 110 -8.95 8.02 17.12
N CYS A 111 -9.20 8.40 15.87
CA CYS A 111 -10.03 9.56 15.55
C CYS A 111 -11.45 9.41 16.10
N ARG A 112 -12.10 8.26 15.92
CA ARG A 112 -13.46 8.00 16.45
C ARG A 112 -13.47 8.02 17.98
N ALA A 113 -12.51 7.37 18.62
CA ALA A 113 -12.39 7.38 20.08
C ALA A 113 -12.21 8.82 20.62
N GLY A 114 -11.33 9.59 19.99
CA GLY A 114 -11.11 11.00 20.30
C GLY A 114 -12.38 11.85 20.09
N ALA A 115 -13.11 11.61 19.00
CA ALA A 115 -14.36 12.32 18.72
C ALA A 115 -15.42 12.04 19.79
N VAL A 116 -15.60 10.78 20.20
CA VAL A 116 -16.56 10.41 21.25
C VAL A 116 -16.16 11.04 22.59
N ALA A 117 -14.89 10.92 22.97
CA ALA A 117 -14.38 11.50 24.22
C ALA A 117 -14.52 13.03 24.23
N GLY A 118 -14.19 13.69 23.12
CA GLY A 118 -14.31 15.15 22.95
C GLY A 118 -15.75 15.62 22.98
N ALA A 119 -16.67 14.89 22.36
CA ALA A 119 -18.11 15.19 22.41
C ALA A 119 -18.66 15.07 23.84
N ALA A 120 -18.29 13.99 24.56
CA ALA A 120 -18.69 13.79 25.94
C ALA A 120 -18.16 14.90 26.87
N ALA A 121 -16.89 15.27 26.74
CA ALA A 121 -16.29 16.36 27.50
C ALA A 121 -16.96 17.72 27.21
N ALA A 122 -17.30 17.99 25.95
CA ALA A 122 -18.01 19.20 25.56
C ALA A 122 -19.45 19.22 26.09
N ALA A 123 -20.14 18.08 26.09
CA ALA A 123 -21.48 17.95 26.67
C ALA A 123 -21.47 18.24 28.18
N ALA A 124 -20.47 17.73 28.89
CA ALA A 124 -20.32 17.97 30.33
C ALA A 124 -20.04 19.45 30.67
N LYS A 125 -19.29 20.17 29.82
CA LYS A 125 -18.85 21.55 30.10
C LYS A 125 -19.78 22.63 29.55
N PHE A 126 -20.41 22.40 28.40
CA PHE A 126 -21.20 23.40 27.67
C PHE A 126 -22.65 22.97 27.40
N GLY A 127 -23.06 21.80 27.93
CA GLY A 127 -24.37 21.19 27.68
C GLY A 127 -24.42 20.40 26.36
N ALA A 128 -25.43 19.54 26.22
CA ALA A 128 -25.62 18.65 25.07
C ALA A 128 -26.12 19.35 23.78
N GLY A 129 -25.75 20.62 23.58
CA GLY A 129 -26.10 21.37 22.37
C GLY A 129 -25.36 20.84 21.15
N ARG A 130 -26.03 20.77 19.99
CA ARG A 130 -25.45 20.30 18.71
C ARG A 130 -24.10 20.93 18.38
N THR A 131 -23.97 22.23 18.60
CA THR A 131 -22.74 22.99 18.34
C THR A 131 -21.61 22.56 19.26
N ALA A 132 -21.90 22.34 20.55
CA ALA A 132 -20.91 21.92 21.54
C ALA A 132 -20.47 20.47 21.29
N LEU A 133 -21.41 19.57 20.99
CA LEU A 133 -21.12 18.18 20.63
C LEU A 133 -20.25 18.08 19.38
N ASN A 134 -20.62 18.78 18.30
CA ASN A 134 -19.86 18.75 17.05
C ASN A 134 -18.48 19.39 17.20
N ALA A 135 -18.37 20.49 17.94
CA ALA A 135 -17.09 21.15 18.20
C ALA A 135 -16.20 20.29 19.10
N GLY A 136 -16.77 19.67 20.13
CA GLY A 136 -16.08 18.73 21.01
C GLY A 136 -15.58 17.51 20.25
N ALA A 137 -16.42 16.92 19.41
CA ALA A 137 -16.06 15.80 18.55
C ALA A 137 -14.91 16.16 17.60
N ALA A 138 -15.00 17.31 16.92
CA ALA A 138 -13.96 17.78 16.03
C ALA A 138 -12.65 18.06 16.77
N PHE A 139 -12.69 18.72 17.94
CA PHE A 139 -11.49 18.98 18.72
C PHE A 139 -10.82 17.69 19.20
N GLY A 140 -11.61 16.78 19.76
CA GLY A 140 -11.14 15.49 20.27
C GLY A 140 -10.59 14.59 19.17
N ALA A 141 -11.21 14.59 17.98
CA ALA A 141 -10.70 13.91 16.80
C ALA A 141 -9.30 14.41 16.40
N SER A 142 -9.12 15.72 16.31
CA SER A 142 -7.83 16.34 15.95
C SER A 142 -6.73 16.03 16.97
N LEU A 143 -7.05 16.09 18.25
CA LEU A 143 -6.10 15.79 19.32
C LEU A 143 -5.70 14.30 19.31
N ALA A 144 -6.65 13.40 19.07
CA ALA A 144 -6.38 11.97 18.98
C ALA A 144 -5.51 11.61 17.76
N VAL A 145 -5.71 12.28 16.63
CA VAL A 145 -4.83 12.12 15.45
C VAL A 145 -3.41 12.59 15.77
N LEU A 146 -3.25 13.76 16.41
CA LEU A 146 -1.92 14.22 16.85
C LEU A 146 -1.28 13.26 17.85
N ALA A 147 -2.03 12.78 18.84
CA ALA A 147 -1.53 11.83 19.82
C ALA A 147 -1.12 10.50 19.16
N HIS A 148 -1.86 10.05 18.15
CA HIS A 148 -1.50 8.86 17.38
C HIS A 148 -0.20 9.05 16.59
N VAL A 149 -0.02 10.21 15.95
CA VAL A 149 1.21 10.56 15.22
C VAL A 149 2.40 10.71 16.18
N ALA A 150 2.22 11.35 17.33
CA ALA A 150 3.26 11.48 18.35
C ALA A 150 3.66 10.12 18.96
N SER A 151 2.68 9.22 19.15
CA SER A 151 2.94 7.85 19.62
C SER A 151 3.72 7.00 18.60
N TYR A 152 3.85 7.47 17.36
CA TYR A 152 4.68 6.82 16.34
C TYR A 152 6.17 7.17 16.50
N GLU A 153 6.51 8.31 17.10
CA GLU A 153 7.91 8.69 17.37
C GLU A 153 8.50 7.87 18.55
N ASP A 154 7.73 7.60 19.60
CA ASP A 154 8.18 6.85 20.79
C ASP A 154 8.45 5.34 20.53
N LEU A 155 7.89 4.77 19.46
CA LEU A 155 8.15 3.36 19.10
C LEU A 155 9.46 3.16 18.32
N SER A 156 10.15 4.24 17.96
CA SER A 156 11.48 4.16 17.35
C SER A 156 12.61 3.92 18.37
N GLU A 157 12.32 4.03 19.68
CA GLU A 157 13.30 3.84 20.76
C GLU A 157 13.08 2.58 21.65
N LEU A 158 12.01 1.80 21.46
CA LEU A 158 11.76 0.62 22.30
C LEU A 158 12.43 -0.65 21.76
N LYS A 159 13.54 -1.03 22.42
CA LYS A 159 14.28 -2.29 22.29
C LYS A 159 13.38 -3.54 22.30
N PRO A 160 13.77 -4.63 21.63
CA PRO A 160 12.95 -5.83 21.48
C PRO A 160 12.75 -6.56 22.81
N VAL A 161 11.49 -6.76 23.20
CA VAL A 161 11.12 -7.68 24.28
C VAL A 161 10.81 -9.05 23.65
N ASN A 162 11.69 -10.01 23.91
CA ASN A 162 11.44 -11.43 23.68
C ASN A 162 10.29 -11.90 24.60
N GLY A 163 9.22 -12.46 24.05
CA GLY A 163 8.22 -13.17 24.85
C GLY A 163 6.89 -13.45 24.16
N PHE A 164 6.69 -14.70 23.78
CA PHE A 164 5.42 -15.44 23.72
C PHE A 164 4.35 -15.09 22.65
N VAL A 165 4.49 -15.81 21.53
CA VAL A 165 3.50 -16.67 20.84
C VAL A 165 2.06 -16.71 21.39
N LYS A 166 1.08 -16.37 20.54
CA LYS A 166 -0.07 -17.25 20.20
C LYS A 166 -0.89 -16.70 19.04
N GLY A 167 -1.10 -17.54 18.01
CA GLY A 167 -2.23 -17.40 17.08
C GLY A 167 -1.89 -17.07 15.62
N CYS A 168 -1.05 -17.87 14.96
CA CYS A 168 -1.13 -17.96 13.49
C CYS A 168 -1.69 -19.34 13.14
N ALA A 169 -2.98 -19.39 12.82
CA ALA A 169 -3.54 -20.50 12.07
C ALA A 169 -2.93 -20.45 10.66
N ALA A 170 -2.27 -21.54 10.26
CA ALA A 170 -1.86 -21.74 8.89
C ALA A 170 -3.11 -21.94 8.02
N PRO A 171 -3.19 -21.37 6.80
CA PRO A 171 -4.24 -21.75 5.86
C PRO A 171 -4.04 -23.23 5.47
N PRO A 172 -5.13 -24.00 5.30
CA PRO A 172 -5.04 -25.42 4.96
C PRO A 172 -4.36 -25.63 3.62
N GLN A 173 -3.33 -26.48 3.62
CA GLN A 173 -2.64 -26.97 2.44
C GLN A 173 -3.64 -27.70 1.53
N LEU A 174 -3.82 -27.20 0.31
CA LEU A 174 -4.56 -27.90 -0.74
C LEU A 174 -3.70 -29.09 -1.19
N ASN A 175 -4.14 -30.30 -0.85
CA ASN A 175 -3.45 -31.56 -1.16
C ASN A 175 -3.17 -31.72 -2.66
N LYS A 176 -1.91 -31.96 -3.02
CA LYS A 176 -1.50 -32.46 -4.34
C LYS A 176 -2.02 -33.90 -4.56
N PRO A 177 -2.40 -34.28 -5.78
CA PRO A 177 -2.83 -35.65 -6.07
C PRO A 177 -1.62 -36.61 -6.09
N SER A 178 -1.77 -37.73 -5.40
CA SER A 178 -0.85 -38.87 -5.33
C SER A 178 -1.02 -39.77 -6.55
N THR A 179 0.10 -40.17 -7.16
CA THR A 179 0.23 -41.23 -8.15
C THR A 179 0.51 -42.58 -7.48
N ALA A 180 -0.26 -43.64 -7.80
CA ALA A 180 0.20 -45.04 -7.78
C ALA A 180 -0.80 -46.04 -8.43
N ASN A 181 -0.38 -46.63 -9.55
CA ASN A 181 -0.45 -48.05 -10.00
C ASN A 181 -1.74 -48.91 -9.91
N ALA A 182 -2.35 -49.17 -11.09
CA ALA A 182 -2.67 -50.45 -11.80
C ALA A 182 -3.26 -51.70 -11.05
N PRO A 183 -3.86 -52.75 -11.70
CA PRO A 183 -3.89 -53.07 -13.14
C PRO A 183 -5.16 -53.79 -13.74
N VAL A 184 -5.16 -54.00 -15.08
CA VAL A 184 -5.81 -55.02 -15.96
C VAL A 184 -7.37 -55.18 -16.03
N THR A 185 -7.97 -54.91 -17.20
CA THR A 185 -8.57 -55.90 -18.17
C THR A 185 -9.44 -55.21 -19.25
N LYS A 186 -9.24 -55.61 -20.52
CA LYS A 186 -10.13 -55.42 -21.68
C LYS A 186 -11.09 -56.62 -21.76
N PRO A 187 -12.29 -56.55 -22.36
CA PRO A 187 -12.46 -56.77 -23.82
C PRO A 187 -13.53 -55.91 -24.55
N THR A 188 -13.31 -55.72 -25.87
CA THR A 188 -14.19 -56.02 -27.06
C THR A 188 -15.70 -55.75 -26.96
N ALA A 189 -16.50 -55.33 -27.96
CA ALA A 189 -16.44 -54.68 -29.26
C ALA A 189 -17.90 -54.45 -29.71
N ASN A 190 -18.11 -53.57 -30.70
CA ASN A 190 -19.20 -53.52 -31.69
C ASN A 190 -20.67 -53.30 -31.22
N ALA A 191 -21.28 -52.22 -31.73
CA ALA A 191 -22.41 -52.32 -32.67
C ALA A 191 -22.80 -50.93 -33.19
N GLU A 192 -23.04 -50.89 -34.49
CA GLU A 192 -23.39 -49.73 -35.30
C GLU A 192 -24.87 -49.34 -35.16
N ALA A 193 -25.14 -48.13 -35.67
CA ALA A 193 -26.30 -47.78 -36.50
C ALA A 193 -27.43 -46.94 -35.86
N SER A 194 -27.52 -45.72 -36.43
CA SER A 194 -28.73 -45.12 -36.97
C SER A 194 -29.63 -44.31 -36.03
N ALA A 195 -29.34 -43.00 -35.95
CA ALA A 195 -30.23 -41.97 -36.48
C ALA A 195 -29.56 -40.58 -36.43
N LYS A 196 -29.54 -39.89 -37.56
CA LYS A 196 -29.11 -38.49 -37.78
C LYS A 196 -30.32 -37.76 -38.42
N PRO A 197 -30.36 -36.42 -38.48
CA PRO A 197 -30.47 -35.46 -37.37
C PRO A 197 -31.62 -34.47 -37.63
N MET A 198 -32.03 -33.66 -36.64
CA MET A 198 -32.79 -32.42 -36.91
C MET A 198 -31.85 -31.24 -36.73
N GLN A 199 -31.39 -30.70 -37.86
CA GLN A 199 -30.66 -29.43 -37.93
C GLN A 199 -31.59 -28.28 -37.57
N GLN A 200 -31.06 -27.34 -36.78
CA GLN A 200 -31.33 -25.89 -36.66
C GLN A 200 -31.15 -25.52 -35.18
N LEU A 201 -30.19 -24.71 -34.72
CA LEU A 201 -29.51 -23.57 -35.32
C LEU A 201 -28.06 -23.53 -34.78
N GLN A 202 -27.07 -23.53 -35.67
CA GLN A 202 -25.75 -23.02 -35.32
C GLN A 202 -25.84 -21.49 -35.34
N THR A 203 -25.74 -20.86 -34.17
CA THR A 203 -25.02 -19.58 -34.07
C THR A 203 -23.75 -19.86 -33.29
N ALA A 204 -22.70 -20.13 -34.07
CA ALA A 204 -21.33 -20.09 -33.60
C ALA A 204 -21.01 -18.65 -33.18
N ALA A 205 -20.97 -18.41 -31.87
CA ALA A 205 -20.03 -17.47 -31.31
C ALA A 205 -19.20 -18.30 -30.34
N ALA A 206 -18.00 -18.67 -30.76
CA ALA A 206 -16.98 -19.15 -29.84
C ALA A 206 -16.91 -18.12 -28.70
N VAL A 207 -17.34 -18.52 -27.50
CA VAL A 207 -17.05 -17.75 -26.30
C VAL A 207 -15.55 -17.92 -26.10
N THR A 208 -14.78 -17.08 -26.77
CA THR A 208 -13.41 -16.79 -26.37
C THR A 208 -13.53 -16.36 -24.91
N PRO A 209 -12.93 -17.08 -23.93
CA PRO A 209 -12.89 -16.55 -22.59
C PRO A 209 -12.21 -15.19 -22.71
N LEU A 210 -12.93 -14.12 -22.34
CA LEU A 210 -12.36 -12.79 -22.28
C LEU A 210 -11.21 -12.85 -21.28
N GLN A 211 -9.99 -13.02 -21.78
CA GLN A 211 -8.77 -12.85 -21.02
C GLN A 211 -8.76 -11.37 -20.63
N PHE A 212 -9.13 -11.08 -19.39
CA PHE A 212 -8.93 -9.78 -18.80
C PHE A 212 -7.42 -9.54 -18.80
N GLU A 213 -6.92 -8.71 -19.72
CA GLU A 213 -5.55 -8.21 -19.65
C GLU A 213 -5.46 -7.24 -18.45
N LEU A 214 -5.16 -7.79 -17.28
CA LEU A 214 -4.56 -7.08 -16.16
C LEU A 214 -3.22 -6.51 -16.65
N ASN A 215 -3.29 -5.34 -17.28
CA ASN A 215 -2.16 -4.50 -17.68
C ASN A 215 -1.36 -3.94 -16.48
N SER A 216 -1.42 -4.62 -15.33
CA SER A 216 -0.66 -4.32 -14.14
C SER A 216 0.82 -4.59 -14.40
N ARG A 217 1.63 -3.54 -14.25
CA ARG A 217 3.10 -3.59 -14.45
C ARG A 217 3.85 -3.31 -13.15
N ALA A 218 3.19 -3.53 -12.01
CA ALA A 218 3.64 -3.13 -10.70
C ALA A 218 3.36 -4.23 -9.69
N ILE A 219 4.37 -4.61 -8.90
CA ILE A 219 4.25 -5.56 -7.80
C ILE A 219 4.76 -4.90 -6.52
N LYS A 220 3.94 -4.92 -5.47
CA LYS A 220 4.32 -4.50 -4.12
C LYS A 220 4.41 -5.71 -3.20
N LEU A 221 5.60 -6.00 -2.70
CA LEU A 221 5.89 -7.07 -1.74
C LEU A 221 6.50 -6.52 -0.45
N ALA A 222 6.47 -5.21 -0.25
CA ALA A 222 7.00 -4.56 0.94
C ALA A 222 6.46 -5.16 2.25
N ASN A 223 7.26 -5.12 3.30
CA ASN A 223 6.92 -5.56 4.67
C ASN A 223 6.64 -7.06 4.81
N ASN A 224 7.09 -7.89 3.88
CA ASN A 224 6.99 -9.34 3.99
C ASN A 224 8.35 -9.94 4.39
N PRO A 225 8.43 -10.95 5.28
CA PRO A 225 9.70 -11.55 5.68
C PRO A 225 10.30 -12.46 4.59
N LEU A 226 10.62 -11.88 3.42
CA LEU A 226 11.21 -12.57 2.29
C LEU A 226 12.72 -12.71 2.50
N LYS A 227 13.15 -13.91 2.91
CA LYS A 227 14.59 -14.24 3.00
C LYS A 227 15.24 -14.46 1.64
N SER A 228 14.44 -14.75 0.61
CA SER A 228 14.88 -15.16 -0.72
C SER A 228 13.92 -14.65 -1.78
N LEU A 229 14.44 -14.41 -2.98
CA LEU A 229 13.64 -14.08 -4.18
C LEU A 229 13.40 -15.32 -5.07
N ALA A 230 13.79 -16.51 -4.60
CA ALA A 230 13.45 -17.76 -5.26
C ALA A 230 11.93 -17.90 -5.39
N GLY A 231 11.43 -18.23 -6.59
CA GLY A 231 10.00 -18.29 -6.86
C GLY A 231 9.37 -16.96 -7.28
N LEU A 232 10.11 -15.84 -7.28
CA LEU A 232 9.57 -14.52 -7.62
C LEU A 232 9.01 -14.48 -9.05
N GLN A 233 9.63 -15.20 -9.98
CA GLN A 233 9.13 -15.25 -11.35
C GLN A 233 7.84 -16.05 -11.45
N GLU A 234 7.76 -17.19 -10.79
CA GLU A 234 6.58 -18.05 -10.76
C GLU A 234 5.42 -17.30 -10.09
N ALA A 235 5.70 -16.58 -9.00
CA ALA A 235 4.72 -15.72 -8.34
C ALA A 235 4.30 -14.55 -9.24
N ALA A 236 5.24 -13.91 -9.94
CA ALA A 236 4.92 -12.84 -10.89
C ALA A 236 4.10 -13.36 -12.08
N ALA A 237 4.39 -14.55 -12.60
CA ALA A 237 3.64 -15.18 -13.68
C ALA A 237 2.25 -15.68 -13.24
N ALA A 238 2.07 -15.97 -11.95
CA ALA A 238 0.76 -16.33 -11.41
C ALA A 238 -0.16 -15.12 -11.19
N VAL A 239 0.42 -13.92 -11.03
CA VAL A 239 -0.31 -12.69 -10.68
C VAL A 239 -0.41 -11.71 -11.86
N LEU A 240 0.54 -11.74 -12.81
CA LEU A 240 0.59 -10.86 -13.97
C LEU A 240 0.41 -11.65 -15.26
N ASP A 241 -0.36 -11.10 -16.20
CA ASP A 241 -0.51 -11.69 -17.54
C ASP A 241 0.81 -11.64 -18.32
N GLU A 242 1.54 -10.52 -18.21
CA GLU A 242 2.83 -10.29 -18.86
C GLU A 242 3.91 -9.93 -17.82
N PRO A 243 4.52 -10.90 -17.13
CA PRO A 243 5.57 -10.62 -16.14
C PRO A 243 6.80 -9.94 -16.75
N ALA A 244 7.04 -10.09 -18.05
CA ALA A 244 8.12 -9.41 -18.77
C ALA A 244 7.93 -7.88 -18.87
N GLU A 245 6.69 -7.38 -18.75
CA GLU A 245 6.36 -5.95 -18.77
C GLU A 245 6.44 -5.29 -17.39
N LEU A 246 6.88 -6.00 -16.34
CA LEU A 246 7.02 -5.44 -15.00
C LEU A 246 7.95 -4.22 -15.00
N ARG A 247 7.43 -3.06 -14.57
CA ARG A 247 8.17 -1.79 -14.51
C ARG A 247 8.49 -1.35 -13.09
N TRP A 248 7.65 -1.70 -12.13
CA TRP A 248 7.78 -1.25 -10.74
C TRP A 248 7.74 -2.44 -9.79
N LEU A 249 8.77 -2.57 -8.95
CA LEU A 249 8.87 -3.65 -7.96
C LEU A 249 9.31 -3.07 -6.62
N ASP A 250 8.49 -3.27 -5.60
CA ASP A 250 8.77 -2.86 -4.23
C ASP A 250 9.02 -4.06 -3.33
N LEU A 251 10.27 -4.19 -2.90
CA LEU A 251 10.80 -5.23 -2.01
C LEU A 251 11.37 -4.59 -0.72
N SER A 252 10.86 -3.43 -0.32
CA SER A 252 11.30 -2.75 0.89
C SER A 252 10.92 -3.51 2.16
N GLN A 253 11.71 -3.35 3.22
CA GLN A 253 11.45 -3.98 4.53
C GLN A 253 11.27 -5.50 4.49
N CYS A 254 11.96 -6.19 3.57
CA CYS A 254 11.79 -7.62 3.33
C CYS A 254 12.77 -8.53 4.09
N LYS A 255 13.77 -7.96 4.78
CA LYS A 255 14.89 -8.69 5.40
C LYS A 255 15.76 -9.45 4.40
N LEU A 256 15.82 -8.99 3.14
CA LEU A 256 16.67 -9.58 2.10
C LEU A 256 18.14 -9.40 2.45
N THR A 257 18.92 -10.49 2.43
CA THR A 257 20.36 -10.46 2.70
C THR A 257 21.20 -10.36 1.44
N ASN A 258 20.66 -10.81 0.31
CA ASN A 258 21.32 -10.81 -0.99
C ASN A 258 20.33 -10.44 -2.11
N ILE A 259 20.89 -9.96 -3.22
CA ILE A 259 20.17 -9.73 -4.47
C ILE A 259 20.46 -10.93 -5.36
N GLN A 260 19.41 -11.65 -5.74
CA GLN A 260 19.50 -12.87 -6.54
C GLN A 260 19.32 -12.55 -8.03
N ASP A 261 19.75 -13.45 -8.92
CA ASP A 261 19.71 -13.22 -10.37
C ASP A 261 18.27 -13.22 -10.93
N GLU A 262 17.28 -13.67 -10.15
CA GLU A 262 15.86 -13.67 -10.46
C GLU A 262 15.36 -12.28 -10.84
N LEU A 263 15.90 -11.22 -10.21
CA LEU A 263 15.56 -9.83 -10.55
C LEU A 263 15.99 -9.43 -11.96
N THR A 264 17.00 -10.10 -12.52
CA THR A 264 17.53 -9.82 -13.86
C THR A 264 16.63 -10.36 -14.97
N ARG A 265 15.63 -11.18 -14.62
CA ARG A 265 14.65 -11.77 -15.54
C ARG A 265 13.50 -10.80 -15.88
N PHE A 266 13.48 -9.59 -15.30
CA PHE A 266 12.51 -8.53 -15.59
C PHE A 266 13.18 -7.40 -16.41
N PRO A 267 13.32 -7.55 -17.74
CA PRO A 267 14.14 -6.65 -18.57
C PRO A 267 13.59 -5.21 -18.64
N LYS A 268 12.29 -5.02 -18.42
CA LYS A 268 11.62 -3.72 -18.48
C LYS A 268 11.49 -3.03 -17.12
N LEU A 269 12.15 -3.55 -16.09
CA LEU A 269 12.09 -2.95 -14.75
C LEU A 269 12.72 -1.55 -14.74
N GLN A 270 11.95 -0.56 -14.31
CA GLN A 270 12.36 0.85 -14.27
C GLN A 270 12.57 1.35 -12.85
N MET A 271 11.81 0.83 -11.88
CA MET A 271 11.82 1.26 -10.50
C MET A 271 11.92 0.05 -9.58
N LEU A 272 12.94 0.04 -8.74
CA LEU A 272 13.20 -1.03 -7.79
C LEU A 272 13.44 -0.45 -6.39
N TYR A 273 12.59 -0.83 -5.42
CA TYR A 273 12.76 -0.43 -4.04
C TYR A 273 13.30 -1.60 -3.21
N LEU A 274 14.49 -1.40 -2.62
CA LEU A 274 15.19 -2.37 -1.78
C LEU A 274 15.63 -1.75 -0.44
N HIS A 275 15.12 -0.58 -0.07
CA HIS A 275 15.47 0.06 1.19
C HIS A 275 15.00 -0.74 2.41
N ALA A 276 15.66 -0.51 3.55
CA ALA A 276 15.41 -1.20 4.81
C ALA A 276 15.48 -2.74 4.70
N ASN A 277 16.50 -3.25 4.00
CA ASN A 277 16.83 -4.67 3.93
C ASN A 277 18.20 -4.93 4.60
N GLN A 278 18.76 -6.14 4.45
CA GLN A 278 20.03 -6.56 5.08
C GLN A 278 21.12 -6.81 4.03
N ILE A 279 21.10 -6.09 2.91
CA ILE A 279 22.06 -6.25 1.82
C ILE A 279 23.41 -5.66 2.23
N THR A 280 24.45 -6.49 2.23
CA THR A 280 25.80 -6.12 2.68
C THR A 280 26.81 -6.05 1.55
N LYS A 281 26.64 -6.84 0.48
CA LYS A 281 27.66 -7.05 -0.55
C LYS A 281 27.44 -6.20 -1.79
N LEU A 282 28.49 -5.51 -2.24
CA LEU A 282 28.48 -4.79 -3.51
C LEU A 282 28.34 -5.73 -4.73
N SER A 283 28.81 -6.97 -4.62
CA SER A 283 28.64 -7.98 -5.68
C SER A 283 27.18 -8.24 -6.02
N ASP A 284 26.28 -8.11 -5.04
CA ASP A 284 24.87 -8.32 -5.23
C ASP A 284 24.23 -7.15 -5.99
N VAL A 285 24.62 -5.91 -5.66
CA VAL A 285 24.15 -4.72 -6.39
C VAL A 285 24.68 -4.68 -7.83
N LYS A 286 25.89 -5.19 -8.08
CA LYS A 286 26.45 -5.31 -9.44
C LYS A 286 25.57 -6.13 -10.39
N LYS A 287 24.84 -7.13 -9.89
CA LYS A 287 23.93 -7.94 -10.71
C LYS A 287 22.80 -7.09 -11.32
N LEU A 288 22.36 -6.05 -10.61
CA LEU A 288 21.35 -5.11 -11.11
C LEU A 288 21.85 -4.29 -12.31
N GLY A 289 23.17 -4.22 -12.55
CA GLY A 289 23.73 -3.60 -13.76
C GLY A 289 23.29 -4.26 -15.07
N LYS A 290 22.78 -5.50 -15.04
CA LYS A 290 22.18 -6.17 -16.20
C LYS A 290 20.84 -5.54 -16.62
N LEU A 291 20.17 -4.81 -15.72
CA LEU A 291 18.89 -4.16 -15.97
C LEU A 291 19.09 -2.80 -16.67
N SER A 292 19.19 -2.82 -18.00
CA SER A 292 19.41 -1.61 -18.80
C SER A 292 18.29 -0.56 -18.68
N GLY A 293 17.08 -0.99 -18.32
CA GLY A 293 15.91 -0.12 -18.14
C GLY A 293 15.80 0.56 -16.78
N LEU A 294 16.66 0.21 -15.81
CA LEU A 294 16.52 0.67 -14.42
C LEU A 294 16.86 2.15 -14.29
N GLN A 295 15.90 2.94 -13.81
CA GLN A 295 16.00 4.39 -13.65
C GLN A 295 16.00 4.83 -12.19
N LYS A 296 15.27 4.12 -11.32
CA LYS A 296 15.15 4.45 -9.89
C LYS A 296 15.51 3.26 -9.03
N LEU A 297 16.39 3.48 -8.05
CA LEU A 297 16.83 2.47 -7.11
C LEU A 297 16.89 3.04 -5.70
N THR A 298 16.37 2.32 -4.71
CA THR A 298 16.56 2.66 -3.29
C THR A 298 17.21 1.50 -2.55
N LEU A 299 18.25 1.81 -1.78
CA LEU A 299 19.09 0.89 -1.02
C LEU A 299 19.45 1.45 0.37
N HIS A 300 19.06 2.68 0.72
CA HIS A 300 19.22 3.23 2.07
C HIS A 300 18.60 2.30 3.13
N GLY A 301 19.11 2.37 4.36
CA GLY A 301 18.72 1.43 5.42
C GLY A 301 19.18 -0.02 5.17
N ASN A 302 20.10 -0.24 4.24
CA ASN A 302 20.88 -1.47 4.14
C ASN A 302 22.32 -1.23 4.60
N PRO A 303 23.01 -2.24 5.17
CA PRO A 303 24.42 -2.11 5.55
C PRO A 303 25.35 -1.66 4.40
N ILE A 304 25.02 -1.98 3.14
CA ILE A 304 25.81 -1.54 1.99
C ILE A 304 25.86 -0.01 1.84
N ALA A 305 24.84 0.71 2.32
CA ALA A 305 24.79 2.17 2.22
C ALA A 305 25.82 2.86 3.12
N GLU A 306 26.37 2.15 4.11
CA GLU A 306 27.41 2.64 5.03
C GLU A 306 28.83 2.49 4.45
N LEU A 307 28.98 1.79 3.32
CA LEU A 307 30.29 1.57 2.71
C LEU A 307 30.88 2.86 2.12
N PRO A 308 32.22 3.05 2.22
CA PRO A 308 32.88 4.21 1.64
C PRO A 308 32.69 4.25 0.12
N HIS A 309 32.37 5.44 -0.39
CA HIS A 309 32.09 5.65 -1.82
C HIS A 309 30.93 4.81 -2.38
N TYR A 310 30.01 4.32 -1.53
CA TYR A 310 28.83 3.55 -1.95
C TYR A 310 28.11 4.17 -3.16
N LYS A 311 27.76 5.46 -3.08
CA LYS A 311 27.09 6.19 -4.18
C LYS A 311 27.85 6.07 -5.50
N LEU A 312 29.17 6.29 -5.48
CA LEU A 312 30.01 6.24 -6.67
C LEU A 312 30.12 4.81 -7.22
N GLN A 313 30.24 3.81 -6.34
CA GLN A 313 30.31 2.40 -6.72
C GLN A 313 29.01 1.95 -7.39
N VAL A 314 27.85 2.29 -6.82
CA VAL A 314 26.53 1.96 -7.39
C VAL A 314 26.35 2.61 -8.76
N LEU A 315 26.62 3.92 -8.88
CA LEU A 315 26.50 4.64 -10.14
C LEU A 315 27.49 4.14 -11.21
N SER A 316 28.67 3.67 -10.82
CA SER A 316 29.62 3.06 -11.76
C SER A 316 29.12 1.74 -12.36
N CYS A 317 28.26 1.01 -11.63
CA CYS A 317 27.68 -0.24 -12.08
C CYS A 317 26.39 -0.04 -12.90
N MET A 318 25.70 1.09 -12.71
CA MET A 318 24.40 1.40 -13.32
C MET A 318 24.37 2.86 -13.80
N PRO A 319 24.97 3.16 -14.98
CA PRO A 319 25.04 4.53 -15.50
C PRO A 319 23.69 5.07 -16.01
N THR A 320 22.71 4.20 -16.22
CA THR A 320 21.34 4.55 -16.66
C THR A 320 20.49 5.15 -15.54
N LEU A 321 20.93 5.03 -14.29
CA LEU A 321 20.19 5.47 -13.12
C LEU A 321 19.98 7.00 -13.13
N ARG A 322 18.75 7.41 -12.83
CA ARG A 322 18.31 8.81 -12.70
C ARG A 322 18.13 9.22 -11.26
N GLU A 323 17.78 8.28 -10.38
CA GLU A 323 17.50 8.54 -8.98
C GLU A 323 18.06 7.38 -8.12
N LEU A 324 18.85 7.72 -7.11
CA LEU A 324 19.39 6.80 -6.12
C LEU A 324 19.00 7.31 -4.73
N ASP A 325 18.36 6.47 -3.92
CA ASP A 325 18.00 6.80 -2.54
C ASP A 325 17.19 8.10 -2.43
N PHE A 326 16.24 8.28 -3.36
CA PHE A 326 15.39 9.47 -3.51
C PHE A 326 16.15 10.76 -3.88
N VAL A 327 17.45 10.65 -4.19
CA VAL A 327 18.29 11.76 -4.67
C VAL A 327 18.49 11.62 -6.18
N ALA A 328 18.18 12.69 -6.91
CA ALA A 328 18.43 12.74 -8.35
C ALA A 328 19.94 12.69 -8.65
N VAL A 329 20.32 11.91 -9.66
CA VAL A 329 21.69 11.80 -10.13
C VAL A 329 22.00 12.98 -11.05
N SER A 330 22.85 13.88 -10.58
CA SER A 330 23.25 15.08 -11.33
C SER A 330 24.32 14.78 -12.39
N LYS A 331 24.56 15.73 -13.30
CA LYS A 331 25.71 15.64 -14.23
C LYS A 331 27.05 15.62 -13.49
N LEU A 332 27.17 16.43 -12.44
CA LEU A 332 28.35 16.48 -11.57
C LEU A 332 28.65 15.13 -10.91
N ASP A 333 27.62 14.41 -10.47
CA ASP A 333 27.79 13.05 -9.93
C ASP A 333 28.39 12.11 -10.98
N ARG A 334 27.93 12.21 -12.24
CA ARG A 334 28.45 11.38 -13.35
C ARG A 334 29.91 11.70 -13.68
N ASP A 335 30.26 12.98 -13.69
CA ASP A 335 31.65 13.42 -13.92
C ASP A 335 32.56 12.91 -12.79
N THR A 336 32.10 13.01 -11.54
CA THR A 336 32.80 12.49 -10.36
C THR A 336 33.02 10.98 -10.46
N VAL A 337 31.99 10.23 -10.86
CA VAL A 337 32.09 8.77 -11.09
C VAL A 337 33.09 8.46 -12.20
N SER A 338 33.14 9.25 -13.27
CA SER A 338 34.08 9.05 -14.39
C SER A 338 35.54 9.21 -13.95
N VAL A 339 35.84 10.22 -13.13
CA VAL A 339 37.16 10.47 -12.57
C VAL A 339 37.54 9.38 -11.58
N TRP A 340 36.62 9.05 -10.66
CA TRP A 340 36.81 7.99 -9.68
C TRP A 340 37.08 6.63 -10.35
N THR A 341 36.33 6.28 -11.39
CA THR A 341 36.50 5.00 -12.12
C THR A 341 37.85 4.95 -12.84
N LYS A 342 38.33 6.06 -13.40
CA LYS A 342 39.67 6.15 -14.02
C LYS A 342 40.76 5.97 -12.98
N ALA A 343 40.66 6.63 -11.82
CA ALA A 343 41.62 6.51 -10.73
C ALA A 343 41.72 5.05 -10.21
N GLN A 344 40.59 4.38 -10.05
CA GLN A 344 40.53 2.97 -9.62
C GLN A 344 41.12 1.99 -10.63
N ARG A 345 41.10 2.32 -11.93
CA ARG A 345 41.74 1.50 -12.99
C ARG A 345 43.24 1.75 -13.09
N GLY A 346 43.70 2.98 -12.85
CA GLY A 346 45.12 3.33 -12.83
C GLY A 346 45.88 2.66 -11.68
N GLY A 347 45.30 2.61 -10.48
CA GLY A 347 45.92 1.98 -9.30
C GLY A 347 45.96 0.45 -9.29
N ARG A 348 45.29 -0.23 -10.24
CA ARG A 348 45.30 -1.70 -10.36
C ARG A 348 46.37 -2.25 -11.31
N LYS A 349 47.10 -1.38 -12.01
CA LYS A 349 48.16 -1.74 -12.97
C LYS A 349 49.58 -1.51 -12.44
N ALA A 350 49.73 -1.22 -11.15
CA ALA A 350 51.02 -1.03 -10.48
C ALA A 350 51.34 -2.21 -9.58
#